data_AF-A0A4U9TM99-F1
#
_entry.id   AF-A0A4U9TM99-F1
#
_cell.length_a   1.000
_cell.length_b   1.000
_cell.length_c   1.000
_cell.angle_alpha   90.00
_cell.angle_beta   90.00
_cell.angle_gamma   90.00
#
_symmetry.space_group_name_H-M   'P 1'
#
loop_
_entity.id
_entity.type
_entity.pdbx_description
1 polymer ?
#
loop_
_entity_poly.entity_id
_entity_poly.type
_entity_poly.pdbx_seq_one_letter_code
_entity_poly.pdbx_strand_id
1 'polypeptide(L)' 'MNFQQLKIIRESARCNYNLTDVANALFTSQSGVSRHIRELEEELGIEIFYPPWQTVIRHDRTGQRAVGGRGAYPQ' A
#
# COMPACT_ATOMS: atom_id res chain seq x y z
N MET A 1 -10.24 -9.12 14.72
CA MET A 1 -10.18 -7.70 14.34
C MET A 1 -9.61 -6.94 15.53
N ASN A 2 -8.65 -6.02 15.35
CA ASN A 2 -7.92 -5.32 16.42
C ASN A 2 -7.99 -3.79 16.28
N PHE A 3 -8.05 -3.05 17.39
CA PHE A 3 -8.08 -1.58 17.41
C PHE A 3 -6.86 -0.93 16.72
N GLN A 4 -5.69 -1.56 16.78
CA GLN A 4 -4.50 -1.10 16.05
C GLN A 4 -4.69 -1.17 14.54
N GLN A 5 -5.35 -2.21 14.02
CA GLN A 5 -5.65 -2.34 12.60
C GLN A 5 -6.59 -1.22 12.14
N LEU A 6 -7.64 -0.92 12.91
CA LEU A 6 -8.55 0.20 12.61
C LEU A 6 -7.83 1.56 12.61
N LYS A 7 -6.91 1.76 13.56
CA LYS A 7 -6.09 2.99 13.63
C LYS A 7 -5.19 3.12 12.39
N ILE A 8 -4.61 2.01 11.95
CA ILE A 8 -3.79 1.94 10.73
C ILE A 8 -4.63 2.29 9.50
N ILE A 9 -5.83 1.73 9.34
CA ILE A 9 -6.70 2.05 8.20
C ILE A 9 -7.12 3.52 8.19
N ARG A 10 -7.51 4.07 9.35
CA ARG A 10 -7.86 5.48 9.47
C ARG A 10 -6.72 6.40 9.05
N GLU A 11 -5.51 6.16 9.56
CA GLU A 11 -4.36 7.00 9.20
C GLU A 11 -3.91 6.75 7.76
N SER A 12 -4.09 5.54 7.22
CA SER A 12 -3.87 5.26 5.80
C SER A 12 -4.73 6.12 4.89
N ALA A 13 -6.01 6.31 5.22
CA ALA A 13 -6.88 7.22 4.47
C ALA A 13 -6.41 8.69 4.56
N ARG A 14 -5.79 9.11 5.68
CA ARG A 14 -5.29 10.48 5.88
C ARG A 14 -3.95 10.74 5.18
N CYS A 15 -3.10 9.72 5.12
CA CYS A 15 -1.80 9.75 4.47
C CYS A 15 -1.84 9.31 3.00
N ASN A 16 -3.02 9.36 2.36
CA ASN A 16 -3.21 8.99 0.95
C ASN A 16 -2.64 7.60 0.61
N TYR A 17 -2.80 6.65 1.53
CA TYR A 17 -2.33 5.27 1.47
C TYR A 17 -0.79 5.12 1.37
N ASN A 18 -0.02 6.15 1.70
CA ASN A 18 1.44 6.05 1.81
C ASN A 18 1.84 5.37 3.13
N LEU A 19 2.20 4.08 3.05
CA LEU A 19 2.60 3.25 4.18
C LEU A 19 3.76 3.84 5.01
N THR A 20 4.69 4.58 4.37
CA THR A 20 5.80 5.22 5.08
C THR A 20 5.30 6.38 5.95
N ASP A 21 4.40 7.20 5.42
CA ASP A 21 3.82 8.33 6.17
C ASP A 21 2.93 7.83 7.30
N VAL A 22 2.18 6.75 7.08
CA VAL A 22 1.37 6.09 8.13
C VAL A 22 2.27 5.56 9.25
N ALA A 23 3.37 4.89 8.89
CA ALA A 23 4.32 4.37 9.86
C ALA A 23 4.93 5.49 10.72
N ASN A 24 5.31 6.60 10.08
CA ASN A 24 5.81 7.79 10.75
C ASN A 24 4.75 8.42 11.67
N ALA A 25 3.51 8.55 11.20
CA ALA A 25 2.40 9.14 11.96
C ALA A 25 1.99 8.28 13.19
N LEU A 26 2.13 6.96 13.07
CA LEU A 26 1.80 6.01 14.14
C LEU A 26 3.01 5.63 15.01
N PHE A 27 4.18 6.23 14.77
CA PHE A 27 5.44 5.92 15.47
C PHE A 27 5.74 4.41 15.49
N THR A 28 5.52 3.75 14.36
CA THR A 28 5.70 2.31 14.20
C THR A 28 6.55 2.00 12.97
N SER A 29 6.99 0.75 12.81
CA SER A 29 7.70 0.34 11.61
C SER A 29 6.75 0.13 10.44
N GLN A 30 7.20 0.45 9.23
CA GLN A 30 6.43 0.20 8.01
C GLN A 30 6.08 -1.30 7.84
N SER A 31 6.99 -2.19 8.26
CA SER A 31 6.73 -3.64 8.28
C SER A 31 5.64 -4.05 9.28
N GLY A 32 5.54 -3.35 10.42
CA GLY A 32 4.45 -3.52 11.38
C GLY A 32 3.11 -3.06 10.80
N VAL A 33 3.08 -1.91 10.14
CA VAL A 33 1.89 -1.40 9.43
C VAL A 33 1.43 -2.40 8.36
N SER A 34 2.34 -2.86 7.52
CA SER A 34 2.02 -3.81 6.45
C SER A 34 1.50 -5.14 6.98
N ARG A 35 2.04 -5.65 8.09
CA ARG A 35 1.55 -6.89 8.72
C ARG A 35 0.10 -6.74 9.17
N HIS A 36 -0.21 -5.68 9.91
CA HIS A 36 -1.55 -5.46 10.45
C HIS A 36 -2.60 -5.23 9.37
N ILE A 37 -2.22 -4.62 8.25
CA ILE A 37 -3.07 -4.49 7.07
C ILE A 37 -3.39 -5.88 6.50
N ARG A 38 -2.38 -6.73 6.27
CA ARG A 38 -2.59 -8.08 5.72
C ARG A 38 -3.45 -8.95 6.63
N GLU A 39 -3.21 -8.90 7.94
CA GLU A 39 -4.04 -9.60 8.93
C GLU A 39 -5.50 -9.15 8.86
N LEU A 40 -5.75 -7.85 8.65
CA LEU A 40 -7.10 -7.30 8.52
C LEU A 40 -7.75 -7.72 7.18
N GLU A 41 -6.99 -7.70 6.09
CA GLU A 41 -7.43 -8.13 4.76
C GLU A 41 -7.80 -9.62 4.75
N GLU A 42 -6.97 -10.48 5.36
CA GLU A 42 -7.22 -11.91 5.51
C GLU A 42 -8.46 -12.19 6.38
N GLU A 43 -8.64 -11.44 7.46
CA GLU A 43 -9.79 -11.61 8.35
C GLU A 43 -11.11 -11.18 7.71
N LEU A 44 -11.10 -10.08 6.95
CA LEU A 44 -12.28 -9.55 6.28
C LEU A 44 -12.54 -10.20 4.90
N GLY A 45 -11.56 -10.91 4.35
CA GLY A 45 -11.62 -11.45 2.99
C GLY A 45 -11.65 -10.37 1.90
N ILE A 46 -11.06 -9.19 2.15
CA ILE A 46 -11.01 -8.06 1.21
C ILE A 46 -9.56 -7.61 1.00
N GLU A 47 -9.25 -7.07 -0.19
CA GLU A 47 -7.97 -6.41 -0.45
C GLU A 47 -8.15 -4.88 -0.36
N ILE A 48 -7.43 -4.24 0.56
CA ILE A 48 -7.48 -2.79 0.80
C ILE A 48 -6.28 -2.13 0.11
N PHE A 49 -5.11 -2.77 0.11
CA PHE A 49 -3.91 -2.28 -0.53
C PHE A 49 -3.59 -3.11 -1.75
N TYR A 50 -3.86 -2.55 -2.93
CA TYR A 50 -3.41 -3.16 -4.16
C TYR A 50 -1.88 -3.17 -4.22
N PRO A 51 -1.25 -4.33 -4.50
CA PRO A 51 0.15 -4.37 -4.80
C PRO A 51 0.44 -3.45 -6.01
N PRO A 52 1.52 -2.65 -6.03
CA PRO A 52 1.86 -1.77 -7.17
C PRO A 52 2.26 -2.53 -8.46
N TRP A 53 1.97 -3.83 -8.55
CA TRP A 53 2.68 -4.79 -9.40
C TRP A 53 1.98 -5.17 -10.69
N GLN A 54 1.12 -4.31 -11.24
CA GLN A 54 0.98 -4.29 -12.70
C GLN A 54 1.70 -3.09 -13.30
N THR A 55 2.97 -2.93 -12.93
CA THR A 55 3.93 -2.33 -13.86
C THR A 55 4.01 -3.29 -15.04
N VAL A 56 3.22 -3.05 -16.08
CA VAL A 56 3.41 -3.71 -17.37
C VAL A 56 4.75 -3.22 -17.89
N ILE A 57 5.81 -4.01 -17.68
CA ILE A 57 7.06 -3.79 -18.39
C ILE A 57 6.76 -4.18 -19.84
N ARG A 58 6.32 -3.21 -20.65
CA ARG A 58 6.31 -3.39 -22.10
C ARG A 58 7.77 -3.48 -22.52
N HIS A 59 8.21 -4.67 -22.92
CA HIS A 59 9.48 -4.82 -23.63
C HIS A 59 9.32 -4.13 -25.00
N ASP A 60 9.91 -2.95 -25.17
CA ASP A 60 10.24 -2.47 -26.52
C ASP A 60 11.53 -3.16 -27.00
N ARG A 61 11.73 -3.20 -28.32
CA ARG A 61 12.88 -3.86 -28.96
C ARG A 61 14.22 -3.13 -28.72
N THR A 62 14.25 -2.06 -27.92
CA THR A 62 15.37 -1.11 -27.84
C THR A 62 16.01 -1.00 -26.45
N GLY A 63 15.62 -1.85 -25.49
CA GLY A 63 16.37 -2.04 -24.25
C GLY A 63 16.38 -0.84 -23.30
N GLN A 64 15.44 0.10 -23.42
CA GLN A 64 15.33 1.22 -22.48
C GLN A 64 14.20 0.95 -21.48
N ARG A 65 14.59 0.83 -20.21
CA ARG A 65 13.69 0.52 -19.08
C ARG A 65 12.84 1.75 -18.76
N ALA A 66 11.68 1.88 -19.40
CA ALA A 66 10.67 2.85 -18.98
C ALA A 66 9.91 2.32 -17.74
N VAL A 67 10.25 2.82 -16.55
CA VAL A 67 9.51 2.54 -15.32
C VAL A 67 8.29 3.47 -15.25
N GLY A 68 7.19 3.05 -15.88
CA GLY A 68 5.90 3.71 -15.77
C GLY A 68 5.15 3.26 -14.51
N GLY A 69 5.53 3.78 -13.35
CA GLY A 69 4.85 3.52 -12.08
C GLY A 69 4.16 4.78 -11.56
N ARG A 70 3.00 5.13 -12.12
CA ARG A 70 2.05 6.09 -11.51
C ARG A 70 0.70 5.41 -11.37
N GLY A 71 0.56 4.60 -10.34
CA GLY A 71 -0.74 4.25 -9.76
C GLY A 71 -1.08 5.28 -8.68
N ALA A 72 -1.37 6.52 -9.10
CA ALA A 72 -2.14 7.42 -8.27
C ALA A 72 -3.61 7.05 -8.51
N TYR A 73 -4.31 6.63 -7.47
CA TYR A 73 -5.77 6.49 -7.49
C TYR A 73 -6.37 7.75 -8.15
N PRO A 74 -7.27 7.63 -9.15
CA PRO A 74 -7.99 8.80 -9.64
C PRO A 74 -8.91 9.28 -8.51
N GLN A 75 -8.83 10.58 -8.20
CA GLN A 75 -9.83 11.29 -7.40
C GLN A 75 -11.18 11.25 -8.10
#